data_AF-A0A520CMT9-F1
#
_entry.id   AF-A0A520CMT9-F1
#
_cell.length_a   1.000
_cell.length_b   1.000
_cell.length_c   1.000
_cell.angle_alpha   90.00
_cell.angle_beta   90.00
_cell.angle_gamma   90.00
#
_symmetry.space_group_name_H-M   'P 1'
#
loop_
_entity.id
_entity.type
_entity.pdbx_description
1 polymer ?
#
loop_
_entity_poly.entity_id
_entity_poly.type
_entity_poly.pdbx_seq_one_letter_code
_entity_poly.pdbx_strand_id
1 'polypeptide(L)'
;GVRFVPISPNYHDDLPTRLDLEPALVERMRETGVLFDRSPAGDYLHVYTESLEGEGTFFEIVQRVGGYDGYGSSNAPARMAAQAQAQAQPHSP
;
A
#
# COMPACT_ATOMS: atom_id res chain seq x y z
N GLY A 1 6.66 1.45 -18.24
CA GLY A 1 5.44 1.12 -17.48
C GLY A 1 5.40 1.95 -16.21
N VAL A 2 4.26 2.01 -15.51
CA VAL A 2 4.15 2.70 -14.21
C VAL A 2 4.90 1.90 -13.14
N ARG A 3 5.64 2.59 -12.27
CA ARG A 3 6.31 1.98 -11.12
C ARG A 3 5.53 2.26 -9.84
N PHE A 4 5.46 1.28 -8.97
CA PHE A 4 4.76 1.34 -7.68
C PHE A 4 5.76 1.31 -6.54
N VAL A 5 5.39 1.95 -5.43
CA VAL A 5 6.23 2.00 -4.25
C VAL A 5 6.37 0.58 -3.66
N PRO A 6 7.60 0.09 -3.43
CA PRO A 6 7.80 -1.23 -2.83
C PRO A 6 7.39 -1.20 -1.35
N ILE A 7 6.44 -2.06 -0.99
CA ILE A 7 6.01 -2.24 0.40
C ILE A 7 6.82 -3.37 1.04
N SER A 8 7.23 -3.18 2.29
CA SER A 8 7.99 -4.19 3.03
C SER A 8 7.18 -5.49 3.18
N PRO A 9 7.78 -6.67 2.94
CA PRO A 9 7.14 -7.97 3.19
C PRO A 9 6.53 -8.09 4.59
N ASN A 10 7.18 -7.47 5.59
CA ASN A 10 6.73 -7.47 6.97
C ASN A 10 5.33 -6.88 7.14
N TYR A 11 4.93 -5.93 6.30
CA TYR A 11 3.58 -5.38 6.32
C TYR A 11 2.55 -6.47 6.00
N HIS A 12 2.78 -7.26 4.95
CA HIS A 12 1.90 -8.34 4.54
C HIS A 12 1.95 -9.52 5.52
N ASP A 13 3.09 -9.76 6.16
CA ASP A 13 3.20 -10.76 7.24
C ASP A 13 2.37 -10.40 8.47
N ASP A 14 2.21 -9.11 8.76
CA ASP A 14 1.43 -8.63 9.91
C ASP A 14 -0.08 -8.58 9.64
N LEU A 15 -0.52 -8.39 8.39
CA LEU A 15 -1.95 -8.30 8.07
C LEU A 15 -2.83 -9.43 8.65
N PRO A 16 -2.47 -10.72 8.52
CA PRO A 16 -3.24 -11.84 9.06
C PRO A 16 -3.28 -11.88 10.58
N THR A 17 -2.35 -11.22 11.27
CA THR A 17 -2.33 -11.19 12.75
C THR A 17 -3.43 -10.28 13.30
N ARG A 18 -3.87 -9.30 12.49
CA ARG A 18 -4.83 -8.27 12.88
C ARG A 18 -6.21 -8.47 12.23
N LEU A 19 -6.25 -9.12 11.08
CA LEU A 19 -7.44 -9.23 10.23
C LEU A 19 -7.59 -10.65 9.70
N ASP A 20 -8.83 -11.16 9.71
CA ASP A 20 -9.15 -12.44 9.07
C ASP A 20 -9.22 -12.24 7.55
N LEU A 21 -8.12 -12.59 6.88
CA LEU A 21 -7.91 -12.45 5.44
C LEU A 21 -7.49 -13.78 4.83
N GLU A 22 -8.00 -14.05 3.63
CA GLU A 22 -7.60 -15.25 2.89
C GLU A 22 -6.09 -15.20 2.56
N PRO A 23 -5.32 -16.27 2.82
CA PRO A 23 -3.88 -16.28 2.53
C PRO A 23 -3.55 -15.94 1.07
N ALA A 24 -4.37 -16.39 0.12
CA ALA A 24 -4.18 -16.10 -1.30
C ALA A 24 -4.37 -14.61 -1.63
N LEU A 25 -5.26 -13.91 -0.90
CA LEU A 25 -5.42 -12.46 -1.05
C LEU A 25 -4.17 -11.74 -0.51
N VAL A 26 -3.65 -12.16 0.64
CA VAL A 26 -2.44 -11.56 1.24
C VAL A 26 -1.25 -11.72 0.31
N GLU A 27 -1.08 -12.88 -0.31
CA GLU A 27 0.02 -13.10 -1.25
C GLU A 27 -0.09 -12.24 -2.50
N ARG A 28 -1.30 -12.12 -3.08
CA ARG A 28 -1.52 -11.20 -4.20
C ARG A 28 -1.24 -9.75 -3.84
N MET A 29 -1.58 -9.33 -2.63
CA MET A 29 -1.26 -7.98 -2.14
C MET A 29 0.25 -7.79 -1.96
N ARG A 30 0.97 -8.81 -1.50
CA ARG A 30 2.44 -8.81 -1.40
C ARG A 30 3.10 -8.63 -2.76
N GLU A 31 2.67 -9.40 -3.76
CA GLU A 31 3.21 -9.34 -5.12
C GLU A 31 2.99 -7.98 -5.80
N THR A 32 1.89 -7.29 -5.44
CA THR A 32 1.47 -6.04 -6.09
C THR A 32 1.78 -4.79 -5.28
N GLY A 33 2.26 -4.92 -4.04
CA GLY A 33 2.47 -3.80 -3.12
C GLY A 33 1.16 -3.16 -2.64
N VAL A 34 0.03 -3.84 -2.77
CA VAL A 34 -1.27 -3.35 -2.31
C VAL A 34 -1.32 -3.38 -0.78
N LEU A 35 -1.83 -2.30 -0.22
CA LEU A 35 -2.11 -2.09 1.19
C LEU A 35 -3.60 -2.32 1.43
N PHE A 36 -3.96 -2.71 2.66
CA PHE A 36 -5.31 -3.09 3.06
C PHE A 36 -5.73 -2.42 4.35
N ASP A 37 -6.96 -1.93 4.41
CA ASP A 37 -7.61 -1.49 5.64
C ASP A 37 -9.06 -1.99 5.68
N ARG A 38 -9.58 -2.23 6.88
CA ARG A 38 -10.95 -2.73 7.08
C ARG A 38 -11.65 -1.92 8.16
N SER A 39 -12.88 -1.53 7.83
CA SER A 39 -13.83 -0.93 8.75
C SER A 39 -15.00 -1.89 8.98
N PRO A 40 -15.86 -1.64 9.98
CA PRO A 40 -17.12 -2.38 10.10
C PRO A 40 -18.03 -2.27 8.86
N ALA A 41 -17.88 -1.20 8.06
CA ALA A 41 -18.72 -0.94 6.91
C ALA A 41 -18.18 -1.54 5.60
N GLY A 42 -16.91 -1.96 5.56
CA GLY A 42 -16.30 -2.46 4.32
C GLY A 42 -14.78 -2.41 4.32
N ASP A 43 -14.22 -2.70 3.14
CA ASP A 43 -12.79 -2.87 2.92
C ASP A 43 -12.22 -1.78 2.01
N TYR A 44 -10.94 -1.50 2.21
CA TYR A 44 -10.16 -0.53 1.46
C TYR A 44 -8.86 -1.14 1.00
N LEU A 45 -8.68 -1.20 -0.32
CA LEU A 45 -7.43 -1.59 -0.93
C LEU A 45 -6.84 -0.38 -1.63
N HIS A 46 -5.54 -0.18 -1.48
CA HIS A 46 -4.88 0.94 -2.15
C HIS A 46 -3.42 0.66 -2.44
N VAL A 47 -2.91 1.33 -3.47
CA VAL A 47 -1.50 1.25 -3.88
C VAL A 47 -1.02 2.62 -4.35
N TYR A 48 0.26 2.90 -4.10
CA TYR A 48 0.88 4.17 -4.45
C TYR A 48 1.85 3.99 -5.62
N THR A 49 1.77 4.87 -6.61
CA THR A 49 2.83 5.00 -7.61
C THR A 49 4.06 5.63 -6.97
N GLU A 50 5.24 5.37 -7.55
CA GLU A 50 6.39 6.24 -7.28
C GLU A 50 6.10 7.68 -7.72
N SER A 51 6.90 8.62 -7.21
CA SER A 51 6.84 10.02 -7.66
C SER A 51 7.16 10.12 -9.14
N LEU A 52 6.33 10.86 -9.87
CA LEU A 52 6.53 11.22 -11.26
C LEU A 52 7.68 12.24 -11.37
N GLU A 53 8.65 11.91 -12.22
CA GLU A 53 9.63 12.81 -12.85
C GLU A 53 10.12 14.01 -12.01
N GLY A 54 10.50 13.76 -10.75
CA GLY A 54 11.23 14.71 -9.91
C GLY A 54 10.41 15.80 -9.21
N GLU A 55 9.09 15.89 -9.43
CA GLU A 55 8.25 16.95 -8.84
C GLU A 55 7.53 16.53 -7.55
N GLY A 56 7.79 15.32 -7.05
CA GLY A 56 7.15 14.81 -5.83
C GLY A 56 5.66 14.48 -5.98
N THR A 57 5.12 14.59 -7.19
CA THR A 57 3.73 14.21 -7.50
C THR A 57 3.62 12.70 -7.62
N PHE A 58 2.67 12.09 -6.92
CA PHE A 58 2.38 10.65 -6.99
C PHE A 58 0.88 10.42 -7.05
N PHE A 59 0.47 9.23 -7.47
CA PHE A 59 -0.93 8.81 -7.46
C PHE A 59 -1.17 7.71 -6.44
N GLU A 60 -2.36 7.74 -5.86
CA GLU A 60 -2.93 6.64 -5.09
C GLU A 60 -4.09 6.05 -5.88
N ILE A 61 -4.06 4.75 -6.11
CA ILE A 61 -5.16 4.02 -6.74
C ILE A 61 -5.90 3.29 -5.63
N VAL A 62 -7.22 3.47 -5.56
CA VAL A 62 -8.04 2.99 -4.44
C VAL A 62 -9.19 2.13 -4.94
N GLN A 63 -9.50 1.10 -4.17
CA GLN A 63 -10.71 0.30 -4.31
C GLN A 63 -11.43 0.27 -2.95
N ARG A 64 -12.67 0.76 -2.93
CA ARG A 64 -13.56 0.70 -1.78
C ARG A 64 -14.59 -0.40 -2.03
N VAL A 65 -14.74 -1.30 -1.08
CA VAL A 65 -15.73 -2.38 -1.11
C VAL A 65 -16.71 -2.18 0.04
N GLY A 66 -18.01 -2.30 -0.24
CA GLY A 66 -19.05 -2.00 0.75
C GLY A 66 -19.16 -0.50 1.03
N GLY A 67 -19.34 -0.14 2.29
CA GLY A 67 -19.53 1.24 2.76
C GLY A 67 -18.28 1.89 3.37
N TYR A 68 -17.07 1.44 3.02
CA TYR A 68 -15.84 2.02 3.57
C TYR A 68 -15.68 3.51 3.18
N ASP A 69 -15.68 4.40 4.17
CA ASP A 69 -15.61 5.86 4.02
C ASP A 69 -14.32 6.49 4.60
N GLY A 70 -13.41 5.67 5.13
CA GLY A 70 -12.12 6.08 5.68
C GLY A 70 -11.05 6.39 4.62
N TYR A 71 -9.78 6.53 5.03
CA TYR A 71 -8.64 6.84 4.15
C TYR A 71 -7.41 5.94 4.40
N GLY A 72 -7.60 4.76 4.97
CA GLY A 72 -6.51 3.82 5.24
C GLY A 72 -5.46 4.35 6.22
N SER A 73 -5.88 5.07 7.27
CA SER A 73 -4.96 5.70 8.24
C SER A 73 -4.03 4.69 8.93
N SER A 74 -4.50 3.45 9.10
CA SER A 74 -3.71 2.31 9.61
C SER A 74 -2.48 2.00 8.76
N ASN A 75 -2.48 2.37 7.48
CA ASN A 75 -1.39 2.11 6.53
C ASN A 75 -0.39 3.27 6.42
N ALA A 76 -0.61 4.37 7.16
CA ALA A 76 0.28 5.53 7.14
C ALA A 76 1.75 5.19 7.48
N PRO A 77 2.07 4.33 8.48
CA PRO A 77 3.46 3.94 8.76
C PRO A 77 4.11 3.18 7.61
N ALA A 78 3.40 2.26 6.97
CA ALA A 78 3.90 1.51 5.82
C ALA A 78 4.23 2.45 4.66
N ARG A 79 3.35 3.41 4.38
CA ARG A 79 3.56 4.44 3.36
C ARG A 79 4.81 5.29 3.65
N MET A 80 4.96 5.79 4.87
CA MET A 80 6.12 6.61 5.25
C MET A 80 7.44 5.83 5.12
N ALA A 81 7.45 4.57 5.57
CA ALA A 81 8.63 3.70 5.45
C ALA A 81 9.01 3.46 3.98
N ALA A 82 8.02 3.24 3.13
CA ALA A 82 8.23 2.97 1.72
C ALA A 82 8.70 4.23 0.95
N GLN A 83 8.16 5.40 1.28
CA GLN A 83 8.64 6.70 0.76
C GLN A 83 10.09 6.99 1.20
N ALA A 84 10.43 6.71 2.46
CA ALA A 84 11.80 6.88 2.95
C ALA A 84 12.80 5.96 2.22
N GLN A 85 12.40 4.71 1.93
CA GLN A 85 13.22 3.78 1.15
C GLN A 85 13.42 4.23 -0.30
N ALA A 86 12.38 4.80 -0.92
CA ALA A 86 12.47 5.35 -2.28
C ALA A 86 13.40 6.58 -2.34
N GLN A 87 13.40 7.43 -1.32
CA GLN A 87 14.31 8.58 -1.22
C GLN A 87 15.77 8.17 -0.95
N ALA A 88 15.98 7.08 -0.20
CA ALA A 88 17.31 6.56 0.11
C ALA A 88 17.97 5.82 -1.07
N GLN A 89 17.21 5.48 -2.12
CA GLN A 89 17.73 4.93 -3.37
C GLN A 89 17.87 6.07 -4.40
N PRO A 90 19.03 6.75 -4.48
CA PRO A 90 19.27 7.70 -5.55
C PRO A 90 19.10 6.96 -6.87
N HIS A 91 18.32 7.57 -7.75
CA HIS A 91 18.07 7.06 -9.09
C HIS A 91 19.43 6.98 -9.79
N SER A 92 19.96 5.77 -9.97
CA SER A 92 21.14 5.58 -10.80
C SER A 92 20.77 5.97 -12.25
N PRO A 93 21.56 6.85 -12.89
CA PRO A 93 21.32 7.29 -14.26
C PRO A 93 21.46 6.18 -15.29
#